data_AF-A0A1V4PLP6-F1
#
_entry.id   AF-A0A1V4PLP6-F1
#
_cell.length_a   1.000
_cell.length_b   1.000
_cell.length_c   1.000
_cell.angle_alpha   90.00
_cell.angle_beta   90.00
_cell.angle_gamma   90.00
#
_symmetry.space_group_name_H-M   'P 1'
#
loop_
_entity.id
_entity.type
_entity.pdbx_description
1 polymer ?
#
loop_
_entity_poly.entity_id
_entity_poly.type
_entity_poly.pdbx_seq_one_letter_code
_entity_poly.pdbx_strand_id
1 'polypeptide(L)'
;MKAFIQGLSRRSIVTFFGALYAVALLFALFPPLYLWGSGSRFDVLGIPFAIMYWVIDALVLGLTLTAFYIVEDIRGELDDDSLEPLAEGLGG
;
A
#
# COMPACT_ATOMS: atom_id res chain seq x y z
N MET A 1 14.65 17.01 -0.31
CA MET A 1 13.59 15.99 -0.50
C MET A 1 12.33 16.30 0.30
N LYS A 2 12.40 16.55 1.62
CA LYS A 2 11.20 16.86 2.43
C LYS A 2 10.36 18.03 1.89
N ALA A 3 10.99 19.14 1.48
CA ALA A 3 10.29 20.30 0.90
C ALA A 3 9.51 19.98 -0.40
N PHE A 4 9.98 19.02 -1.20
CA PHE A 4 9.26 18.56 -2.39
C PHE A 4 8.01 17.77 -2.01
N ILE A 5 8.13 16.84 -1.05
CA ILE A 5 7.02 16.01 -0.55
C ILE A 5 5.94 16.86 0.13
N GLN A 6 6.36 17.88 0.88
CA GLN A 6 5.46 18.83 1.53
C GLN A 6 4.72 19.72 0.51
N GLY A 7 5.34 20.03 -0.64
CA GLY A 7 4.73 20.81 -1.71
C GLY A 7 3.72 20.04 -2.58
N LEU A 8 3.64 18.72 -2.46
CA LEU A 8 2.66 17.92 -3.20
C LEU A 8 1.25 18.10 -2.63
N SER A 9 0.22 18.03 -3.48
CA SER A 9 -1.16 18.04 -2.98
C SER A 9 -1.49 16.71 -2.29
N ARG A 10 -2.26 16.76 -1.20
CA ARG A 10 -2.73 15.56 -0.48
C ARG A 10 -3.49 14.62 -1.41
N ARG A 11 -4.35 15.17 -2.26
CA ARG A 11 -5.12 14.41 -3.26
C ARG A 11 -4.20 13.64 -4.20
N SER A 12 -3.10 14.25 -4.66
CA SER A 12 -2.13 13.57 -5.54
C SER A 12 -1.46 12.39 -4.86
N ILE A 13 -1.05 12.55 -3.59
CA ILE A 13 -0.40 11.48 -2.81
C ILE A 13 -1.38 10.32 -2.58
N VAL A 14 -2.57 10.62 -2.05
CA VAL A 14 -3.61 9.61 -1.79
C VAL A 14 -4.02 8.91 -3.08
N THR A 15 -4.16 9.64 -4.19
CA THR A 15 -4.50 9.02 -5.48
C THR A 15 -3.37 8.11 -5.97
N PHE A 16 -2.11 8.55 -5.85
CA PHE A 16 -0.95 7.77 -6.30
C PHE A 16 -0.77 6.48 -5.50
N PHE A 17 -0.67 6.58 -4.17
CA PHE A 17 -0.50 5.42 -3.30
C PHE A 17 -1.75 4.54 -3.27
N GLY A 18 -2.95 5.15 -3.29
CA GLY A 18 -4.22 4.44 -3.38
C GLY A 18 -4.36 3.66 -4.69
N ALA A 19 -3.94 4.23 -5.83
CA ALA A 19 -3.94 3.52 -7.11
C ALA A 19 -2.94 2.36 -7.12
N LEU A 20 -1.71 2.56 -6.61
CA LEU A 20 -0.72 1.49 -6.47
C LEU A 20 -1.25 0.35 -5.60
N TYR A 21 -1.85 0.69 -4.45
CA TYR A 21 -2.46 -0.27 -3.54
C TYR A 21 -3.62 -1.01 -4.21
N ALA A 22 -4.53 -0.31 -4.90
CA ALA A 22 -5.65 -0.92 -5.59
C ALA A 22 -5.20 -1.88 -6.69
N VAL A 23 -4.18 -1.52 -7.48
CA VAL A 23 -3.61 -2.41 -8.49
C VAL A 23 -3.00 -3.66 -7.84
N ALA A 24 -2.20 -3.50 -6.79
CA ALA A 24 -1.61 -4.64 -6.10
C ALA A 24 -2.68 -5.55 -5.46
N LEU A 25 -3.75 -4.96 -4.91
CA LEU A 25 -4.90 -5.73 -4.41
C LEU A 25 -5.64 -6.47 -5.53
N LEU A 26 -5.81 -5.85 -6.69
CA LEU A 26 -6.46 -6.52 -7.82
C LEU A 26 -5.68 -7.75 -8.26
N PHE A 27 -4.35 -7.68 -8.26
CA PHE A 27 -3.47 -8.82 -8.55
C PHE A 27 -3.54 -9.89 -7.45
N ALA A 28 -3.63 -9.47 -6.19
CA ALA A 28 -3.79 -10.41 -5.08
C ALA A 28 -5.16 -11.13 -5.09
N LEU A 29 -6.25 -10.42 -5.41
CA LEU A 29 -7.62 -10.97 -5.39
C LEU A 29 -7.96 -11.77 -6.65
N PHE A 30 -7.65 -11.19 -7.80
CA PHE A 30 -7.85 -11.82 -9.09
C PHE A 30 -6.46 -12.11 -9.58
N PRO A 31 -6.07 -13.38 -9.71
CA PRO A 31 -4.69 -13.68 -10.05
C PRO A 31 -4.68 -14.10 -11.54
N PRO A 32 -5.02 -13.23 -12.54
CA PRO A 32 -5.05 -13.63 -13.94
C PRO A 32 -3.65 -13.92 -14.46
N LEU A 33 -2.61 -13.26 -13.91
CA LEU A 33 -1.21 -13.58 -14.20
C LEU A 33 -0.79 -14.93 -13.59
N TYR A 34 -1.20 -15.20 -12.36
CA TYR A 34 -1.03 -16.51 -11.73
C TYR A 34 -1.73 -17.62 -12.52
N LEU A 35 -2.99 -17.44 -12.93
CA LEU A 35 -3.75 -18.44 -13.69
C LEU A 35 -3.18 -18.62 -15.11
N TRP A 36 -2.69 -17.56 -15.73
CA TRP A 36 -1.96 -17.63 -16.99
C TRP A 36 -0.64 -18.41 -16.85
N GLY A 37 0.04 -18.25 -15.72
CA GLY A 37 1.27 -18.97 -15.39
C GLY A 37 1.06 -20.38 -14.81
N SER A 38 -0.08 -20.70 -14.19
CA SER A 38 -0.29 -21.93 -13.41
C SER A 38 -0.40 -23.20 -14.25
N GLY A 39 -0.61 -23.07 -15.57
CA GLY A 39 -0.45 -24.16 -16.52
C GLY A 39 1.01 -24.58 -16.72
N SER A 40 1.95 -23.71 -16.36
CA SER A 40 3.40 -23.92 -16.45
C SER A 40 3.98 -24.29 -15.09
N ARG A 41 4.71 -25.42 -15.03
CA ARG A 41 5.59 -25.78 -13.91
C ARG A 41 6.89 -24.96 -13.97
N PHE A 42 6.77 -23.64 -13.87
CA PHE A 42 7.92 -22.75 -13.90
C PHE A 42 8.35 -22.45 -12.47
N ASP A 43 9.59 -22.82 -12.16
CA ASP A 43 10.24 -22.48 -10.90
C ASP A 43 11.15 -21.28 -11.10
N VAL A 44 11.11 -20.33 -10.17
CA VAL A 44 12.02 -19.19 -10.11
C VAL A 44 12.94 -19.41 -8.93
N LEU A 45 14.24 -19.62 -9.19
CA LEU A 45 15.24 -19.88 -8.14
C LEU A 45 14.88 -21.10 -7.25
N GLY A 46 14.19 -22.10 -7.81
CA GLY A 46 13.74 -23.29 -7.08
C GLY A 46 12.46 -23.09 -6.25
N ILE A 47 11.83 -21.91 -6.33
CA ILE A 47 10.55 -21.62 -5.69
C ILE A 47 9.46 -21.63 -6.77
N PRO A 48 8.33 -22.33 -6.56
CA PRO A 48 7.21 -22.31 -7.48
C PRO A 48 6.76 -20.87 -7.77
N PHE A 49 6.55 -20.56 -9.05
CA PHE A 49 6.09 -19.23 -9.49
C PHE A 49 4.88 -18.73 -8.70
N ALA A 50 3.95 -19.64 -8.37
CA ALA A 50 2.79 -19.35 -7.53
C ALA A 50 3.16 -18.74 -6.18
N ILE A 51 4.14 -19.31 -5.47
CA ILE A 51 4.57 -18.83 -4.16
C ILE A 51 5.28 -17.48 -4.32
N MET A 52 6.15 -17.35 -5.32
CA MET A 52 6.83 -16.09 -5.60
C MET A 52 5.87 -14.95 -5.92
N TYR A 53 4.81 -15.24 -6.68
CA TYR A 53 3.75 -14.27 -6.99
C TYR A 53 3.12 -13.70 -5.72
N TRP A 54 2.66 -14.56 -4.81
CA TRP A 54 2.07 -14.13 -3.53
C TRP A 54 3.04 -13.32 -2.67
N VAL A 55 4.32 -13.72 -2.62
CA VAL A 55 5.35 -13.00 -1.85
C VAL A 55 5.58 -11.62 -2.44
N ILE A 56 5.65 -11.49 -3.77
CA ILE A 56 5.83 -10.22 -4.45
C ILE A 56 4.62 -9.31 -4.20
N ASP A 57 3.40 -9.81 -4.33
CA ASP A 57 2.19 -9.03 -4.07
C ASP A 57 2.15 -8.51 -2.63
N ALA A 58 2.47 -9.37 -1.65
CA ALA A 58 2.55 -8.98 -0.24
C ALA A 58 3.62 -7.90 0.00
N LEU A 59 4.78 -8.02 -0.64
CA LEU A 59 5.85 -7.02 -0.54
C LEU A 59 5.43 -5.69 -1.18
N VAL A 60 4.83 -5.72 -2.37
CA VAL A 60 4.37 -4.51 -3.06
C VAL A 60 3.31 -3.80 -2.23
N LEU A 61 2.32 -4.51 -1.69
CA LEU A 61 1.31 -3.95 -0.80
C LEU A 61 1.93 -3.34 0.46
N GLY A 62 2.77 -4.11 1.16
CA GLY A 62 3.40 -3.68 2.40
C GLY A 62 4.32 -2.47 2.22
N LEU A 63 5.13 -2.45 1.15
CA LEU A 63 6.01 -1.33 0.83
C LEU A 63 5.22 -0.09 0.38
N THR A 64 4.14 -0.26 -0.39
CA THR A 64 3.28 0.85 -0.82
C THR A 64 2.67 1.55 0.40
N LEU A 65 2.10 0.79 1.34
CA LEU A 65 1.56 1.35 2.58
C LEU A 65 2.65 1.96 3.45
N THR A 66 3.77 1.27 3.65
CA THR A 66 4.89 1.80 4.44
C THR A 66 5.38 3.14 3.89
N ALA A 67 5.56 3.24 2.57
CA ALA A 67 5.96 4.49 1.92
C ALA A 67 4.89 5.58 2.05
N PHE A 68 3.62 5.23 1.97
CA PHE A 68 2.52 6.17 2.18
C PHE A 68 2.53 6.74 3.61
N TYR A 69 2.66 5.88 4.63
CA TYR A 69 2.79 6.30 6.03
C TYR A 69 4.00 7.20 6.27
N ILE A 70 5.16 6.89 5.69
CA ILE A 70 6.35 7.75 5.79
C ILE A 70 6.08 9.13 5.17
N VAL A 71 5.34 9.19 4.06
CA VAL A 71 4.99 10.47 3.42
C VAL A 71 4.03 11.29 4.28
N GLU A 72 3.04 10.65 4.90
CA GLU A 72 2.12 11.31 5.84
C GLU A 72 2.84 11.81 7.09
N ASP A 73 3.77 11.02 7.64
CA ASP A 73 4.64 11.40 8.76
C ASP A 73 5.48 12.65 8.44
N ILE A 74 6.16 12.68 7.28
CA ILE A 74 6.95 13.83 6.84
C ILE A 74 6.11 15.12 6.68
N ARG A 75 4.82 14.96 6.42
CA ARG A 75 3.86 16.07 6.26
C ARG A 75 3.17 16.47 7.57
N GLY A 76 3.37 15.70 8.65
CA GLY A 76 2.68 15.89 9.92
C GLY A 76 1.18 15.59 9.85
N GLU A 77 0.73 14.79 8.87
CA GLU A 77 -0.69 14.42 8.72
C GLU A 77 -1.10 13.29 9.69
N LEU A 78 -0.13 12.59 10.30
CA LEU A 78 -0.39 11.52 11.28
C LEU A 78 -0.72 12.05 12.69
N ASP A 79 -0.29 13.27 13.01
CA ASP A 79 -0.49 13.92 14.31
C ASP A 79 -1.76 14.81 14.32
N ASP A 80 -2.62 14.70 13.29
CA ASP A 80 -3.89 15.42 13.25
C ASP A 80 -4.90 14.72 14.16
N ASP A 81 -4.98 15.20 15.41
CA ASP A 81 -5.88 14.73 16.47
C ASP A 81 -7.38 14.90 16.14
N SER A 82 -7.76 15.38 14.94
CA SER A 82 -9.17 15.49 14.52
C SER A 82 -9.91 14.14 14.38
N LEU A 83 -9.20 13.02 14.56
CA LEU A 83 -9.76 11.65 14.66
C LEU A 83 -9.88 11.15 16.10
N GLU A 84 -9.55 11.94 17.12
CA GLU A 84 -9.89 11.60 18.50
C GLU A 84 -11.42 11.43 18.60
N PRO A 85 -11.92 10.29 19.10
CA PRO A 85 -13.34 10.16 19.38
C PRO A 85 -13.70 11.27 20.37
N LEU A 86 -14.85 11.93 20.15
CA LEU A 86 -15.47 12.94 21.03
C LEU A 86 -15.83 12.40 22.45
N ALA A 87 -15.08 11.46 23.00
CA ALA A 87 -15.29 10.82 24.28
C ALA A 87 -14.88 11.73 25.45
N GLU A 88 -14.05 12.75 25.24
CA GLU A 88 -13.60 13.64 26.32
C GLU A 88 -14.53 14.83 26.62
N GLY A 89 -15.60 15.04 25.84
CA GLY A 89 -16.52 16.17 25.98
C GLY A 89 -17.76 15.96 26.86
N LEU A 90 -17.97 14.77 27.44
CA LEU A 90 -19.23 14.41 28.15
C LEU A 90 -19.06 14.14 29.65
N GLY A 91 -17.95 14.55 30.26
CA GLY A 91 -17.73 14.46 31.71
C GLY A 91 -18.00 15.77 32.44
N GLY A 92 -19.27 16.16 32.56
CA GLY A 92 -19.76 17.23 33.43
C GLY A 92 -20.70 16.67 34.49
#